data_AF-A0A0C9YN11-F1
#
_entry.id   AF-A0A0C9YN11-F1
#
_cell.length_a   1.000
_cell.length_b   1.000
_cell.length_c   1.000
_cell.angle_alpha   90.00
_cell.angle_beta   90.00
_cell.angle_gamma   90.00
#
_symmetry.space_group_name_H-M   'P 1'
#
loop_
_entity.id
_entity.type
_entity.pdbx_description
1 polymer ?
#
loop_
_entity_poly.entity_id
_entity_poly.type
_entity_poly.pdbx_seq_one_letter_code
_entity_poly.pdbx_strand_id
1 'polypeptide(L)'
;DITDNDFESWHREELEYLKRCAGESDANSIAVQYVELLEKLKFAEATYGSVTQVPYLTYTPAEFTSTSGLNESARQGMNAVNAEYASALRKYQLQLNVVANFEHQHNIIDRWTPLHHEYINACEYTKHRVFICAVEELEGLVVQRMFELSKANLAKMGYKMRKHISKAISRRSAAIRTALERYNKLAPHQRPPCPKLDYAEVIGYSLLGEFSLLKHSRYEVLEKPWALPDNREMMKYYKLQRSQEEIIRLNVEIRRFQAWLDFDGEKMKLAAQGFRDSGSPGLASEMESMYGERVHVNDFHRVQLQKIYEMPGYTGCRPIGDQVRVMRDGASDEYEEEDNDDDDSEAFRLGDTLDRVPLY
;
A
#
# COMPACT_ATOMS: atom_id res chain seq x y z
N ASP A 1 -27.13 -10.38 -19.18
CA ASP A 1 -27.38 -10.30 -17.73
C ASP A 1 -26.06 -10.29 -16.99
N ILE A 2 -25.92 -9.39 -16.01
CA ILE A 2 -24.75 -9.28 -15.14
C ILE A 2 -24.93 -10.29 -13.99
N THR A 3 -23.89 -11.04 -13.67
CA THR A 3 -23.86 -12.12 -12.69
C THR A 3 -22.88 -11.84 -11.56
N ASP A 4 -22.96 -12.62 -10.47
CA ASP A 4 -22.05 -12.48 -9.32
C ASP A 4 -20.57 -12.66 -9.70
N ASN A 5 -20.28 -13.55 -10.65
CA ASN A 5 -18.93 -13.76 -11.18
C ASN A 5 -18.38 -12.51 -11.88
N ASP A 6 -19.24 -11.68 -12.49
CA ASP A 6 -18.81 -10.45 -13.14
C ASP A 6 -18.27 -9.46 -12.11
N PHE A 7 -18.92 -9.33 -10.94
CA PHE A 7 -18.45 -8.46 -9.87
C PHE A 7 -17.08 -8.88 -9.32
N GLU A 8 -16.87 -10.19 -9.15
CA GLU A 8 -15.58 -10.72 -8.69
C GLU A 8 -14.46 -10.54 -9.71
N SER A 9 -14.77 -10.70 -11.01
CA SER A 9 -13.82 -10.41 -12.08
C SER A 9 -13.44 -8.94 -12.08
N TRP A 10 -14.43 -8.06 -12.03
CA TRP A 10 -14.25 -6.61 -12.02
C TRP A 10 -13.36 -6.13 -10.88
N HIS A 11 -13.55 -6.66 -9.67
CA HIS A 11 -12.72 -6.30 -8.52
C HIS A 11 -11.26 -6.73 -8.69
N ARG A 12 -11.04 -7.91 -9.29
CA ARG A 12 -9.69 -8.43 -9.57
C ARG A 12 -8.99 -7.62 -10.66
N GLU A 13 -9.70 -7.30 -11.73
CA GLU A 13 -9.22 -6.44 -12.82
C GLU A 13 -8.89 -5.04 -12.32
N GLU A 14 -9.73 -4.45 -11.48
CA GLU A 14 -9.48 -3.16 -10.84
C GLU A 14 -8.20 -3.21 -9.98
N LEU A 15 -8.04 -4.26 -9.16
CA LEU A 15 -6.84 -4.43 -8.33
C LEU A 15 -5.58 -4.60 -9.18
N GLU A 16 -5.66 -5.40 -10.24
CA GLU A 16 -4.56 -5.61 -11.16
C GLU A 16 -4.19 -4.32 -11.90
N TYR A 17 -5.18 -3.57 -12.36
CA TYR A 17 -4.98 -2.24 -12.93
C TYR A 17 -4.24 -1.31 -11.97
N LEU A 18 -4.67 -1.24 -10.70
CA LEU A 18 -4.03 -0.38 -9.70
C LEU A 18 -2.59 -0.81 -9.40
N LYS A 19 -2.31 -2.12 -9.38
CA LYS A 19 -0.95 -2.65 -9.22
C LYS A 19 -0.07 -2.34 -10.43
N ARG A 20 -0.61 -2.47 -11.64
CA ARG A 20 0.09 -2.16 -12.89
C ARG A 20 0.32 -0.66 -13.07
N CYS A 21 -0.60 0.20 -12.63
CA CYS A 21 -0.34 1.65 -12.57
C CYS A 21 0.83 2.00 -11.64
N ALA A 22 1.13 1.14 -10.66
CA ALA A 22 2.26 1.33 -9.75
C ALA A 22 3.57 0.69 -10.26
N GLY A 23 3.53 -0.12 -11.32
CA GLY A 23 4.69 -0.87 -11.84
C GLY A 23 4.98 -0.55 -13.31
N GLU A 24 6.26 -0.46 -13.68
CA GLU A 24 6.64 -0.20 -15.07
C GLU A 24 6.48 -1.46 -15.95
N SER A 25 5.99 -1.30 -17.19
CA SER A 25 5.90 -2.39 -18.17
C SER A 25 7.28 -2.86 -18.64
N ASP A 26 7.58 -4.14 -18.43
CA ASP A 26 8.92 -4.76 -18.51
C ASP A 26 9.56 -4.77 -19.91
N ALA A 27 8.76 -4.95 -20.98
CA ALA A 27 9.29 -5.13 -22.33
C ALA A 27 9.96 -3.89 -22.95
N ASN A 28 9.52 -2.68 -22.57
CA ASN A 28 10.12 -1.43 -23.04
C ASN A 28 11.24 -0.91 -22.13
N SER A 29 11.59 -1.70 -21.11
CA SER A 29 12.60 -1.39 -20.11
C SER A 29 14.00 -1.70 -20.62
N ILE A 30 14.18 -2.76 -21.41
CA ILE A 30 15.51 -3.25 -21.82
C ILE A 30 16.26 -2.25 -22.71
N ALA A 31 15.61 -1.74 -23.78
CA ALA A 31 16.26 -0.79 -24.69
C ALA A 31 16.63 0.54 -24.01
N VAL A 32 15.78 1.01 -23.08
CA VAL A 32 16.05 2.24 -22.31
C VAL A 32 17.15 2.01 -21.29
N GLN A 33 17.10 0.91 -20.54
CA GLN A 33 18.17 0.51 -19.62
C GLN A 33 19.50 0.39 -20.37
N TYR A 34 19.50 -0.18 -21.58
CA TYR A 34 20.69 -0.30 -22.38
C TYR A 34 21.25 1.07 -22.80
N VAL A 35 20.41 1.99 -23.28
CA VAL A 35 20.84 3.36 -23.58
C VAL A 35 21.42 4.07 -22.35
N GLU A 36 20.78 3.95 -21.19
CA GLU A 36 21.29 4.53 -19.93
C GLU A 36 22.65 3.94 -19.52
N LEU A 37 22.85 2.63 -19.69
CA LEU A 37 24.13 1.96 -19.45
C LEU A 37 25.21 2.45 -20.42
N LEU A 38 24.87 2.62 -21.70
CA LEU A 38 25.79 3.16 -22.71
C LEU A 38 26.15 4.63 -22.44
N GLU A 39 25.21 5.45 -21.95
CA GLU A 39 25.49 6.83 -21.54
C GLU A 39 26.41 6.88 -20.30
N LYS A 40 26.19 6.02 -19.31
CA LYS A 40 27.07 5.88 -18.14
C LYS A 40 28.47 5.42 -18.54
N LEU A 41 28.58 4.49 -19.50
CA LEU A 41 29.85 4.04 -20.05
C LEU A 41 30.58 5.20 -20.74
N LYS A 42 29.91 5.94 -21.63
CA LYS A 42 30.49 7.12 -22.30
C LYS A 42 30.95 8.19 -21.31
N PHE A 43 30.18 8.43 -20.25
CA PHE A 43 30.57 9.38 -19.20
C PHE A 43 31.81 8.91 -18.44
N ALA A 44 31.89 7.62 -18.10
CA ALA A 44 33.04 7.03 -17.43
C ALA A 44 34.29 7.05 -18.34
N GLU A 45 34.12 6.77 -19.64
CA GLU A 45 35.17 6.86 -20.66
C GLU A 45 35.71 8.29 -20.78
N ALA A 46 34.82 9.29 -20.89
CA ALA A 46 35.21 10.70 -20.96
C ALA A 46 35.94 11.17 -19.69
N THR A 47 35.46 10.73 -18.52
CA THR A 47 36.10 11.03 -17.22
C THR A 47 37.51 10.42 -17.16
N TYR A 48 37.66 9.16 -17.56
CA TYR A 48 38.96 8.51 -17.62
C TYR A 48 39.89 9.20 -18.63
N GLY A 49 39.38 9.53 -19.82
CA GLY A 49 40.12 10.26 -20.85
C GLY A 49 40.62 11.63 -20.35
N SER A 50 39.79 12.38 -19.61
CA SER A 50 40.18 13.67 -19.02
C SER A 50 41.32 13.53 -18.01
N VAL A 51 41.33 12.47 -17.18
CA VAL A 51 42.40 12.22 -16.19
C VAL A 51 43.67 11.69 -16.88
N THR A 52 43.53 11.04 -18.04
CA THR A 52 44.66 10.51 -18.82
C THR A 52 45.35 11.59 -19.67
N GLN A 53 44.65 12.68 -20.00
CA GLN A 53 45.20 13.85 -20.71
C GLN A 53 46.02 14.78 -19.82
N VAL A 54 46.07 14.55 -18.50
CA VAL A 54 46.93 15.32 -17.61
C VAL A 54 48.40 15.04 -18.00
N PRO A 55 49.21 16.08 -18.30
CA PRO A 55 50.53 15.90 -18.87
C PRO A 55 51.39 14.96 -18.02
N TYR A 56 52.17 14.13 -18.71
CA TYR A 56 53.34 13.44 -18.15
C TYR A 56 54.02 14.37 -17.15
N LEU A 57 54.03 14.03 -15.85
CA LEU A 57 54.54 14.89 -14.79
C LEU A 57 55.98 15.29 -15.12
N THR A 58 56.16 16.53 -15.59
CA THR A 58 57.46 17.15 -15.76
C THR A 58 57.90 17.63 -14.40
N TYR A 59 58.70 16.81 -13.72
CA TYR A 59 59.29 17.18 -12.45
C TYR A 59 60.23 18.38 -12.63
N THR A 60 60.14 19.35 -11.72
CA THR A 60 61.12 20.42 -11.65
C THR A 60 62.25 20.03 -10.68
N PRO A 61 63.51 20.48 -10.88
CA PRO A 61 64.60 20.16 -9.96
C PRO A 61 64.35 20.58 -8.50
N ALA A 62 63.47 21.56 -8.26
CA ALA A 62 63.06 22.02 -6.93
C ALA A 62 62.18 21.01 -6.16
N GLU A 63 61.61 20.01 -6.85
CA GLU A 63 60.78 18.97 -6.26
C GLU A 63 61.59 17.82 -5.67
N PHE A 64 62.90 17.78 -5.92
CA PHE A 64 63.81 16.76 -5.41
C PHE A 64 64.54 17.24 -4.16
N THR A 65 64.62 16.36 -3.16
CA THR A 65 65.43 16.54 -1.96
C THR A 65 66.84 16.02 -2.19
N SER A 66 67.83 16.64 -1.56
CA SER A 66 69.26 16.32 -1.74
C SER A 66 69.66 14.88 -1.39
N THR A 67 68.81 14.15 -0.67
CA THR A 67 69.14 12.82 -0.11
C THR A 67 68.06 11.75 -0.31
N SER A 68 66.84 12.09 -0.73
CA SER A 68 65.69 11.18 -0.56
C SER A 68 64.66 11.19 -1.71
N GLY A 69 64.99 11.73 -2.89
CA GLY A 69 64.05 11.78 -4.02
C GLY A 69 62.99 12.89 -3.86
N LEU A 70 61.78 12.72 -4.39
CA LEU A 70 60.72 13.74 -4.37
C LEU A 70 60.40 14.22 -2.95
N ASN A 71 60.13 15.51 -2.78
CA ASN A 71 59.69 16.09 -1.52
C ASN A 71 58.27 15.59 -1.14
N GLU A 72 57.91 15.71 0.14
CA GLU A 72 56.67 15.15 0.69
C GLU A 72 55.41 15.72 0.02
N SER A 73 55.39 17.01 -0.30
CA SER A 73 54.26 17.67 -0.99
C SER A 73 54.09 17.14 -2.42
N ALA A 74 55.18 17.01 -3.17
CA ALA A 74 55.20 16.45 -4.51
C ALA A 74 54.80 14.96 -4.52
N ARG A 75 55.22 14.19 -3.50
CA ARG A 75 54.82 12.79 -3.31
C ARG A 75 53.33 12.63 -2.98
N GLN A 76 52.77 13.52 -2.17
CA GLN A 76 51.34 13.53 -1.86
C GLN A 76 50.50 13.92 -3.08
N GLY A 77 50.92 14.96 -3.82
CA GLY A 77 50.29 15.33 -5.09
C GLY A 77 50.31 14.19 -6.12
N MET A 78 51.45 13.49 -6.23
CA MET A 78 51.61 12.29 -7.07
C MET A 78 50.65 11.17 -6.68
N ASN A 79 50.58 10.85 -5.39
CA ASN A 79 49.70 9.80 -4.90
C ASN A 79 48.23 10.15 -5.12
N ALA A 80 47.85 11.44 -5.00
CA ALA A 80 46.49 11.90 -5.27
C ALA A 80 46.12 11.74 -6.75
N VAL A 81 46.99 12.17 -7.68
CA VAL A 81 46.77 12.02 -9.13
C VAL A 81 46.71 10.54 -9.52
N ASN A 82 47.62 9.71 -9.01
CA ASN A 82 47.62 8.27 -9.26
C ASN A 82 46.37 7.58 -8.67
N ALA A 83 45.90 8.02 -7.50
CA ALA A 83 44.68 7.51 -6.89
C ALA A 83 43.43 7.89 -7.70
N GLU A 84 43.38 9.13 -8.21
CA GLU A 84 42.31 9.61 -9.08
C GLU A 84 42.29 8.84 -10.42
N TYR A 85 43.45 8.67 -11.05
CA TYR A 85 43.61 7.84 -12.25
C TYR A 85 43.15 6.39 -12.01
N ALA A 86 43.63 5.75 -10.94
CA ALA A 86 43.26 4.38 -10.59
C ALA A 86 41.77 4.25 -10.25
N SER A 87 41.14 5.30 -9.69
CA SER A 87 39.71 5.35 -9.40
C SER A 87 38.88 5.49 -10.68
N ALA A 88 39.27 6.41 -11.58
CA ALA A 88 38.61 6.61 -12.86
C ALA A 88 38.69 5.37 -13.76
N LEU A 89 39.87 4.72 -13.83
CA LEU A 89 40.06 3.46 -14.56
C LEU A 89 39.16 2.34 -14.01
N ARG A 90 39.10 2.18 -12.68
CA ARG A 90 38.23 1.17 -12.04
C ARG A 90 36.75 1.41 -12.35
N LYS A 91 36.29 2.67 -12.31
CA LYS A 91 34.91 3.02 -12.67
C LYS A 91 34.61 2.71 -14.14
N TYR A 92 35.53 3.04 -15.05
CA TYR A 92 35.38 2.73 -16.48
C TYR A 92 35.33 1.22 -16.75
N GLN A 93 36.25 0.45 -16.17
CA GLN A 93 36.27 -1.02 -16.27
C GLN A 93 35.00 -1.65 -15.70
N LEU A 94 34.51 -1.15 -14.56
CA LEU A 94 33.24 -1.60 -13.98
C LEU A 94 32.09 -1.39 -14.95
N GLN A 95 31.96 -0.20 -15.55
CA GLN A 95 30.89 0.08 -16.51
C GLN A 95 31.01 -0.76 -17.79
N LEU A 96 32.23 -1.02 -18.28
CA LEU A 96 32.45 -1.96 -19.40
C LEU A 96 31.90 -3.35 -19.08
N ASN A 97 32.19 -3.86 -17.89
CA ASN A 97 31.71 -5.18 -17.46
C ASN A 97 30.19 -5.21 -17.30
N VAL A 98 29.59 -4.15 -16.74
CA VAL A 98 28.13 -4.03 -16.60
C VAL A 98 27.46 -4.06 -17.97
N VAL A 99 27.96 -3.27 -18.93
CA VAL A 99 27.44 -3.24 -20.31
C VAL A 99 27.60 -4.59 -21.00
N ALA A 100 28.77 -5.24 -20.89
CA ALA A 100 29.03 -6.54 -21.50
C ALA A 100 28.13 -7.65 -20.93
N ASN A 101 27.93 -7.65 -19.61
CA ASN A 101 27.01 -8.58 -18.96
C ASN A 101 25.56 -8.37 -19.43
N PHE A 102 25.14 -7.11 -19.57
CA PHE A 102 23.81 -6.78 -20.09
C PHE A 102 23.64 -7.22 -21.55
N GLU A 103 24.63 -6.95 -22.40
CA GLU A 103 24.66 -7.38 -23.80
C GLU A 103 24.51 -8.92 -23.91
N HIS A 104 25.23 -9.66 -23.06
CA HIS A 104 25.14 -11.12 -23.01
C HIS A 104 23.76 -11.62 -22.53
N GLN A 105 23.23 -11.05 -21.45
CA GLN A 105 21.92 -11.44 -20.89
C GLN A 105 20.77 -11.21 -21.87
N HIS A 106 20.86 -10.16 -22.70
CA HIS A 106 19.80 -9.76 -23.63
C HIS A 106 20.07 -10.12 -25.09
N ASN A 107 21.08 -10.94 -25.37
CA ASN A 107 21.46 -11.39 -26.72
C ASN A 107 21.72 -10.24 -27.72
N ILE A 108 22.34 -9.16 -27.24
CA ILE A 108 22.74 -8.03 -28.08
C ILE A 108 24.07 -8.38 -28.73
N ILE A 109 24.07 -8.56 -30.06
CA ILE A 109 25.23 -9.02 -30.82
C ILE A 109 26.23 -7.88 -31.02
N ASP A 110 25.74 -6.71 -31.45
CA ASP A 110 26.57 -5.54 -31.72
C ASP A 110 26.24 -4.41 -30.73
N ARG A 111 27.29 -3.81 -30.16
CA ARG A 111 27.13 -2.68 -29.25
C ARG A 111 26.52 -1.49 -29.97
N TRP A 112 25.43 -0.96 -29.43
CA TRP A 112 24.78 0.20 -30.04
C TRP A 112 25.66 1.45 -29.98
N THR A 113 25.90 2.03 -31.15
CA THR A 113 26.54 3.35 -31.30
C THR A 113 25.49 4.43 -31.57
N PRO A 114 25.82 5.73 -31.38
CA PRO A 114 24.91 6.85 -31.69
C PRO A 114 24.30 6.86 -33.09
N LEU A 115 24.89 6.12 -34.02
CA LEU A 115 24.49 6.04 -35.42
C LEU A 115 23.49 4.89 -35.68
N HIS A 116 23.34 3.95 -34.76
CA HIS A 116 22.37 2.86 -34.93
C HIS A 116 20.95 3.37 -34.82
N HIS A 117 20.10 2.90 -35.73
CA HIS A 117 18.67 3.18 -35.71
C HIS A 117 18.02 2.78 -34.38
N GLU A 118 18.43 1.64 -33.78
CA GLU A 118 17.92 1.20 -32.48
C GLU A 118 18.27 2.18 -31.36
N TYR A 119 19.49 2.72 -31.35
CA TYR A 119 19.91 3.72 -30.37
C TYR A 119 19.11 5.01 -30.50
N ILE A 120 18.94 5.50 -31.73
CA ILE A 120 18.17 6.73 -32.01
C ILE A 120 16.72 6.55 -31.56
N ASN A 121 16.07 5.45 -31.96
CA ASN A 121 14.71 5.13 -31.58
C ASN A 121 14.56 4.99 -30.06
N ALA A 122 15.50 4.33 -29.39
CA ALA A 122 15.48 4.19 -27.94
C ALA A 122 15.68 5.54 -27.23
N CYS A 123 16.55 6.42 -27.72
CA CYS A 123 16.71 7.78 -27.18
C CYS A 123 15.44 8.64 -27.36
N GLU A 124 14.78 8.57 -28.51
CA GLU A 124 13.50 9.24 -28.74
C GLU A 124 12.41 8.67 -27.83
N TYR A 125 12.36 7.35 -27.71
CA TYR A 125 11.45 6.65 -26.82
C TYR A 125 11.69 7.02 -25.36
N THR A 126 12.93 7.15 -24.88
CA THR A 126 13.23 7.58 -23.50
C THR A 126 12.64 8.96 -23.19
N LYS A 127 12.70 9.90 -24.15
CA LYS A 127 12.10 11.23 -24.00
C LYS A 127 10.57 11.16 -23.90
N HIS A 128 9.95 10.31 -24.72
CA HIS A 128 8.50 10.06 -24.67
C HIS A 128 8.09 9.29 -23.41
N ARG A 129 8.91 8.33 -22.95
CA ARG A 129 8.67 7.49 -21.78
C ARG A 129 8.51 8.33 -20.53
N VAL A 130 9.38 9.31 -20.31
CA VAL A 130 9.27 10.18 -19.12
C VAL A 130 7.93 10.91 -19.08
N PHE A 131 7.40 11.31 -20.23
CA PHE A 131 6.06 11.92 -20.33
C PHE A 131 4.94 10.90 -20.11
N ILE A 132 5.03 9.74 -20.76
CA ILE A 132 4.09 8.63 -20.58
C ILE A 132 3.99 8.23 -19.10
N CYS A 133 5.12 8.04 -18.41
CA CYS A 133 5.12 7.69 -16.99
C CYS A 133 4.49 8.81 -16.14
N ALA A 134 4.73 10.08 -16.48
CA ALA A 134 4.07 11.20 -15.79
C ALA A 134 2.55 11.22 -16.03
N VAL A 135 2.09 10.80 -17.22
CA VAL A 135 0.67 10.61 -17.53
C VAL A 135 0.09 9.45 -16.74
N GLU A 136 0.69 8.27 -16.77
CA GLU A 136 0.23 7.07 -16.06
C GLU A 136 0.18 7.30 -14.54
N GLU A 137 1.20 7.97 -13.98
CA GLU A 137 1.24 8.37 -12.57
C GLU A 137 0.06 9.29 -12.22
N LEU A 138 -0.19 10.32 -13.05
CA LEU A 138 -1.29 11.26 -12.85
C LEU A 138 -2.66 10.57 -12.99
N GLU A 139 -2.85 9.73 -14.02
CA GLU A 139 -4.05 8.93 -14.24
C GLU A 139 -4.34 8.03 -13.04
N GLY A 140 -3.35 7.26 -12.60
CA GLY A 140 -3.47 6.38 -11.44
C GLY A 140 -3.88 7.14 -10.19
N LEU A 141 -3.25 8.29 -9.91
CA LEU A 141 -3.57 9.12 -8.73
C LEU A 141 -4.98 9.71 -8.79
N VAL A 142 -5.44 10.20 -9.95
CA VAL A 142 -6.79 10.76 -10.12
C VAL A 142 -7.84 9.66 -9.93
N VAL A 143 -7.66 8.53 -10.62
CA VAL A 143 -8.54 7.36 -10.53
C VAL A 143 -8.65 6.89 -9.07
N GLN A 144 -7.51 6.71 -8.42
CA GLN A 144 -7.44 6.34 -7.01
C GLN A 144 -8.13 7.36 -6.09
N ARG A 145 -8.06 8.67 -6.36
CA ARG A 145 -8.74 9.71 -5.57
C ARG A 145 -10.25 9.63 -5.74
N MET A 146 -10.72 9.44 -6.96
CA MET A 146 -12.15 9.26 -7.23
C MET A 146 -12.72 8.08 -6.44
N PHE A 147 -11.94 7.01 -6.27
CA PHE A 147 -12.39 5.82 -5.52
C PHE A 147 -12.43 6.09 -4.02
N GLU A 148 -11.54 6.93 -3.50
CA GLU A 148 -11.62 7.39 -2.12
C GLU A 148 -12.83 8.29 -1.87
N LEU A 149 -13.14 9.18 -2.82
CA LEU A 149 -14.32 10.04 -2.76
C LEU A 149 -15.61 9.23 -2.80
N SER A 150 -15.71 8.24 -3.68
CA SER A 150 -16.89 7.36 -3.72
C SER A 150 -17.07 6.60 -2.41
N LYS A 151 -15.98 6.20 -1.75
CA LYS A 151 -16.02 5.60 -0.40
C LYS A 151 -16.45 6.61 0.66
N ALA A 152 -15.98 7.86 0.61
CA ALA A 152 -16.38 8.92 1.54
C ALA A 152 -17.89 9.19 1.52
N ASN A 153 -18.53 9.05 0.36
CA ASN A 153 -19.97 9.25 0.17
C ASN A 153 -20.82 8.07 0.66
N LEU A 154 -20.22 6.98 1.16
CA LEU A 154 -20.96 5.86 1.73
C LEU A 154 -21.45 6.20 3.15
N ALA A 155 -22.77 6.33 3.31
CA ALA A 155 -23.41 6.48 4.61
C ALA A 155 -23.10 5.27 5.53
N LYS A 156 -23.07 5.51 6.85
CA LYS A 156 -22.84 4.54 7.95
C LYS A 156 -21.38 4.11 8.21
N MET A 157 -20.38 4.88 7.83
CA MET A 157 -18.99 4.63 8.28
C MET A 157 -18.73 5.22 9.67
N GLY A 158 -18.09 4.45 10.56
CA GLY A 158 -17.66 4.94 11.88
C GLY A 158 -16.68 6.12 11.79
N TYR A 159 -16.62 6.94 12.84
CA TYR A 159 -15.81 8.18 12.87
C TYR A 159 -14.34 7.96 12.50
N LYS A 160 -13.71 6.89 13.01
CA LYS A 160 -12.32 6.54 12.70
C LYS A 160 -12.11 6.32 11.19
N MET A 161 -12.99 5.52 10.55
CA MET A 161 -12.90 5.24 9.12
C MET A 161 -13.03 6.51 8.28
N ARG A 162 -13.99 7.38 8.62
CA ARG A 162 -14.13 8.69 7.96
C ARG A 162 -12.85 9.52 8.05
N LYS A 163 -12.22 9.57 9.23
CA LYS A 163 -10.94 10.27 9.44
C LYS A 163 -9.82 9.70 8.57
N HIS A 164 -9.73 8.37 8.42
CA HIS A 164 -8.76 7.73 7.54
C HIS A 164 -8.99 8.08 6.06
N ILE A 165 -10.24 8.02 5.59
CA ILE A 165 -10.59 8.38 4.22
C ILE A 165 -10.30 9.85 3.93
N SER A 166 -10.67 10.78 4.82
CA SER A 166 -10.34 12.19 4.67
C SER A 166 -8.82 12.43 4.60
N LYS A 167 -8.04 11.77 5.45
CA LYS A 167 -6.57 11.83 5.38
C LYS A 167 -6.01 11.27 4.08
N ALA A 168 -6.60 10.19 3.56
CA ALA A 168 -6.20 9.58 2.30
C ALA A 168 -6.48 10.52 1.12
N ILE A 169 -7.68 11.11 1.06
CA ILE A 169 -8.06 12.12 0.06
C ILE A 169 -7.11 13.33 0.10
N SER A 170 -6.78 13.85 1.29
CA SER A 170 -5.85 14.98 1.42
C SER A 170 -4.45 14.64 0.92
N ARG A 171 -3.91 13.47 1.31
CA ARG A 171 -2.59 12.99 0.83
C ARG A 171 -2.59 12.81 -0.68
N ARG A 172 -3.63 12.18 -1.23
CA ARG A 172 -3.75 11.94 -2.67
C ARG A 172 -3.93 13.24 -3.46
N SER A 173 -4.67 14.21 -2.93
CA SER A 173 -4.79 15.54 -3.54
C SER A 173 -3.45 16.29 -3.58
N ALA A 174 -2.59 16.12 -2.56
CA ALA A 174 -1.22 16.65 -2.60
C ALA A 174 -0.34 15.94 -3.64
N ALA A 175 -0.41 14.60 -3.70
CA ALA A 175 0.32 13.82 -4.72
C ALA A 175 -0.10 14.19 -6.15
N ILE A 176 -1.39 14.40 -6.39
CA ILE A 176 -1.91 14.87 -7.69
C ILE A 176 -1.29 16.22 -8.07
N ARG A 177 -1.11 17.17 -7.14
CA ARG A 177 -0.43 18.44 -7.46
C ARG A 177 0.97 18.22 -7.98
N THR A 178 1.76 17.41 -7.30
CA THR A 178 3.14 17.10 -7.71
C THR A 178 3.19 16.39 -9.06
N ALA A 179 2.32 15.38 -9.28
CA ALA A 179 2.24 14.67 -10.56
C ALA A 179 1.77 15.60 -11.70
N LEU A 180 0.82 16.49 -11.42
CA LEU A 180 0.32 17.48 -12.38
C LEU A 180 1.39 18.50 -12.76
N GLU A 181 2.21 18.97 -11.81
CA GLU A 181 3.37 19.84 -12.09
C GLU A 181 4.37 19.15 -13.02
N ARG A 182 4.66 17.86 -12.76
CA ARG A 182 5.53 17.04 -13.61
C ARG A 182 4.96 16.90 -15.03
N TYR A 183 3.68 16.57 -15.14
CA TYR A 183 2.98 16.51 -16.43
C TYR A 183 3.05 17.86 -17.17
N ASN A 184 2.66 18.96 -16.51
CA ASN A 184 2.61 20.30 -17.11
C ASN A 184 3.98 20.84 -17.53
N LYS A 185 5.07 20.36 -16.91
CA LYS A 185 6.45 20.64 -17.33
C LYS A 185 6.81 19.91 -18.62
N LEU A 186 6.35 18.68 -18.79
CA LEU A 186 6.69 17.81 -19.92
C LEU A 186 5.76 17.97 -21.13
N ALA A 187 4.50 18.32 -20.90
CA ALA A 187 3.46 18.45 -21.92
C ALA A 187 3.82 19.39 -23.10
N PRO A 188 4.43 20.58 -22.89
CA PRO A 188 4.81 21.48 -23.99
C PRO A 188 5.93 20.93 -24.88
N HIS A 189 6.70 19.96 -24.39
CA HIS A 189 7.86 19.39 -25.09
C HIS A 189 7.47 18.17 -25.95
N GLN A 190 6.20 17.75 -25.90
CA GLN A 190 5.70 16.64 -26.71
C GLN A 190 5.48 17.05 -28.16
N ARG A 191 5.37 16.05 -29.03
CA ARG A 191 5.09 16.22 -30.46
C ARG A 191 3.90 15.34 -30.83
N PRO A 192 2.69 15.90 -31.01
CA PRO A 192 2.32 17.32 -30.86
C PRO A 192 2.36 17.81 -29.40
N PRO A 193 2.52 19.13 -29.14
CA PRO A 193 2.46 19.67 -27.79
C PRO A 193 1.11 19.37 -27.11
N CYS A 194 1.15 18.83 -25.90
CA CYS A 194 -0.05 18.54 -25.12
C CYS A 194 -0.50 19.78 -24.33
N PRO A 195 -1.81 20.00 -24.13
CA PRO A 195 -2.31 21.10 -23.31
C PRO A 195 -1.91 20.90 -21.84
N LYS A 196 -1.69 22.02 -21.14
CA LYS A 196 -1.54 21.99 -19.68
C LYS A 196 -2.90 21.79 -19.03
N LEU A 197 -2.89 21.09 -17.90
CA LEU A 197 -4.08 20.79 -17.12
C LEU A 197 -4.12 21.67 -15.87
N ASP A 198 -5.29 22.20 -15.56
CA ASP A 198 -5.51 22.97 -14.34
C ASP A 198 -5.88 22.05 -13.17
N TYR A 199 -5.35 22.37 -11.99
CA TYR A 199 -5.60 21.54 -10.80
C TYR A 199 -7.05 21.59 -10.35
N ALA A 200 -7.71 22.75 -10.43
CA ALA A 200 -9.10 22.88 -10.00
C ALA A 200 -10.02 22.07 -10.93
N GLU A 201 -9.72 22.05 -12.22
CA GLU A 201 -10.41 21.20 -13.19
C GLU A 201 -10.20 19.70 -12.87
N VAL A 202 -8.95 19.27 -12.67
CA VAL A 202 -8.60 17.86 -12.36
C VAL A 202 -9.28 17.35 -11.08
N ILE A 203 -9.37 18.20 -10.05
CA ILE A 203 -10.03 17.85 -8.79
C ILE A 203 -11.56 17.92 -8.87
N GLY A 204 -12.08 18.80 -9.73
CA GLY A 204 -13.50 19.02 -9.96
C GLY A 204 -14.19 17.87 -10.67
N TYR A 205 -13.45 17.01 -11.37
CA TYR A 205 -14.00 15.80 -11.99
C TYR A 205 -14.60 14.85 -10.95
N SER A 206 -15.83 14.46 -11.21
CA SER A 206 -16.62 13.56 -10.37
C SER A 206 -16.70 12.14 -10.95
N LEU A 207 -16.56 12.02 -12.27
CA LEU A 207 -16.63 10.76 -13.02
C LEU A 207 -15.32 10.51 -13.78
N LEU A 208 -14.94 9.24 -13.94
CA LEU A 208 -13.75 8.87 -14.74
C LEU A 208 -13.84 9.40 -16.18
N GLY A 209 -15.02 9.35 -16.79
CA GLY A 209 -15.23 9.76 -18.19
C GLY A 209 -15.00 11.26 -18.47
N GLU A 210 -14.99 12.10 -17.44
CA GLU A 210 -14.73 13.54 -17.58
C GLU A 210 -13.24 13.85 -17.75
N PHE A 211 -12.37 12.93 -17.32
CA PHE A 211 -10.94 13.14 -17.39
C PHE A 211 -10.42 12.80 -18.79
N SER A 212 -10.19 13.83 -19.60
CA SER A 212 -9.77 13.72 -21.00
C SER A 212 -8.48 12.92 -21.22
N LEU A 213 -7.59 12.89 -20.21
CA LEU A 213 -6.40 12.03 -20.22
C LEU A 213 -6.76 10.55 -20.31
N LEU A 214 -7.78 10.10 -19.59
CA LEU A 214 -8.18 8.69 -19.57
C LEU A 214 -8.73 8.20 -20.90
N LYS A 215 -9.13 9.10 -21.81
CA LYS A 215 -9.58 8.73 -23.17
C LYS A 215 -8.47 8.10 -24.01
N HIS A 216 -7.22 8.39 -23.68
CA HIS A 216 -6.04 7.84 -24.36
C HIS A 216 -5.22 6.96 -23.41
N SER A 217 -5.83 6.52 -22.30
CA SER A 217 -5.14 5.63 -21.37
C SER A 217 -4.80 4.32 -22.07
N ARG A 218 -3.58 3.84 -21.88
CA ARG A 218 -3.10 2.56 -22.43
C ARG A 218 -3.91 1.35 -21.97
N TYR A 219 -4.65 1.50 -20.89
CA TYR A 219 -5.47 0.45 -20.29
C TYR A 219 -6.94 0.54 -20.69
N GLU A 220 -7.31 1.49 -21.56
CA GLU A 220 -8.68 1.70 -22.05
C GLU A 220 -9.66 1.75 -20.88
N VAL A 221 -9.27 2.46 -19.81
CA VAL A 221 -9.96 2.42 -18.51
C VAL A 221 -11.44 2.75 -18.64
N LEU A 222 -11.79 3.68 -19.54
CA LEU A 222 -13.17 4.09 -19.76
C LEU A 222 -14.05 3.01 -20.40
N GLU A 223 -13.45 2.02 -21.07
CA GLU A 223 -14.15 0.89 -21.68
C GLU A 223 -14.31 -0.27 -20.70
N LYS A 224 -13.58 -0.25 -19.57
CA LYS A 224 -13.66 -1.30 -18.57
C LYS A 224 -15.01 -1.27 -17.85
N PRO A 225 -15.70 -2.43 -17.72
CA PRO A 225 -17.00 -2.49 -17.04
C PRO A 225 -16.97 -1.94 -15.62
N TRP A 226 -15.87 -2.12 -14.88
CA TRP A 226 -15.71 -1.62 -13.49
C TRP A 226 -15.50 -0.11 -13.37
N ALA A 227 -15.19 0.58 -14.47
CA ALA A 227 -15.03 2.03 -14.52
C ALA A 227 -16.36 2.75 -14.82
N LEU A 228 -17.38 2.04 -15.31
CA LEU A 228 -18.68 2.60 -15.63
C LEU A 228 -19.44 2.99 -14.34
N PRO A 229 -20.04 4.20 -14.27
CA PRO A 229 -20.76 4.66 -13.09
C PRO A 229 -21.94 3.75 -12.68
N ASP A 230 -22.66 3.18 -13.64
CA ASP A 230 -23.80 2.31 -13.36
C ASP A 230 -23.36 0.98 -12.73
N ASN A 231 -22.25 0.42 -13.21
CA ASN A 231 -21.68 -0.82 -12.68
C ASN A 231 -21.04 -0.61 -11.30
N ARG A 232 -20.59 0.60 -10.98
CA ARG A 232 -20.07 0.97 -9.66
C ARG A 232 -21.09 0.87 -8.55
N GLU A 233 -22.36 1.14 -8.84
CA GLU A 233 -23.44 0.96 -7.86
C GLU A 233 -23.53 -0.50 -7.38
N MET A 234 -23.10 -1.44 -8.23
CA MET A 234 -23.02 -2.86 -7.90
C MET A 234 -21.92 -3.20 -6.90
N MET A 235 -21.06 -2.26 -6.49
CA MET A 235 -20.21 -2.40 -5.30
C MET A 235 -21.01 -2.68 -4.01
N LYS A 236 -22.34 -2.43 -4.02
CA LYS A 236 -23.27 -2.88 -2.98
C LYS A 236 -23.32 -4.41 -2.86
N TYR A 237 -22.96 -5.18 -3.88
CA TYR A 237 -22.78 -6.64 -3.82
C TYR A 237 -21.87 -7.05 -2.67
N TYR A 238 -20.71 -6.40 -2.51
CA TYR A 238 -19.81 -6.70 -1.39
C TYR A 238 -20.39 -6.34 -0.03
N LYS A 239 -21.31 -5.35 0.05
CA LYS A 239 -22.05 -5.11 1.30
C LYS A 239 -23.01 -6.25 1.61
N LEU A 240 -23.63 -6.83 0.58
CA LEU A 240 -24.49 -8.00 0.73
C LEU A 240 -23.69 -9.21 1.22
N GLN A 241 -22.55 -9.52 0.59
CA GLN A 241 -21.67 -10.59 1.06
C GLN A 241 -21.21 -10.37 2.51
N ARG A 242 -20.72 -9.16 2.84
CA ARG A 242 -20.33 -8.82 4.23
C ARG A 242 -21.49 -8.89 5.22
N SER A 243 -22.72 -8.58 4.79
CA SER A 243 -23.89 -8.71 5.66
C SER A 243 -24.20 -10.18 6.01
N GLN A 244 -23.93 -11.11 5.11
CA GLN A 244 -24.08 -12.55 5.37
C GLN A 244 -23.04 -13.03 6.39
N GLU A 245 -21.78 -12.58 6.26
CA GLU A 245 -20.74 -12.83 7.25
C GLU A 245 -21.09 -12.22 8.62
N GLU A 246 -21.64 -11.00 8.62
CA GLU A 246 -22.04 -10.30 9.84
C GLU A 246 -23.16 -11.03 10.58
N ILE A 247 -24.12 -11.64 9.87
CA ILE A 247 -25.16 -12.48 10.50
C ILE A 247 -24.51 -13.64 11.28
N ILE A 248 -23.50 -14.29 10.70
CA ILE A 248 -22.79 -15.40 11.36
C ILE A 248 -22.07 -14.90 12.61
N ARG A 249 -21.40 -13.74 12.54
CA ARG A 249 -20.72 -13.13 13.69
C ARG A 249 -21.70 -12.74 14.79
N LEU A 250 -22.80 -12.09 14.42
CA LEU A 250 -23.85 -11.69 15.36
C LEU A 250 -24.44 -12.89 16.11
N ASN A 251 -24.61 -14.04 15.45
CA ASN A 251 -25.08 -15.25 16.13
C ASN A 251 -24.18 -15.64 17.33
N VAL A 252 -22.86 -15.47 17.20
CA VAL A 252 -21.89 -15.74 18.28
C VAL A 252 -21.91 -14.63 19.31
N GLU A 253 -21.89 -13.37 18.89
CA GLU A 253 -21.86 -12.21 19.79
C GLU A 253 -23.12 -12.10 20.64
N ILE A 254 -24.30 -12.33 20.07
CA ILE A 254 -25.58 -12.34 20.78
C ILE A 254 -25.55 -13.38 21.91
N ARG A 255 -25.04 -14.58 21.64
CA ARG A 255 -24.91 -15.63 22.65
C ARG A 255 -23.90 -15.25 23.74
N ARG A 256 -22.74 -14.72 23.36
CA ARG A 256 -21.72 -14.26 24.32
C ARG A 256 -22.23 -13.14 25.20
N PHE A 257 -23.00 -12.21 24.62
CA PHE A 257 -23.58 -11.11 25.37
C PHE A 257 -24.60 -11.61 26.40
N GLN A 258 -25.46 -12.57 26.04
CA GLN A 258 -26.34 -13.20 27.02
C GLN A 258 -25.55 -13.92 28.14
N ALA A 259 -24.57 -14.74 27.78
CA ALA A 259 -23.75 -15.45 28.77
C ALA A 259 -23.03 -14.48 29.73
N TRP A 260 -22.57 -13.34 29.21
CA TRP A 260 -21.99 -12.27 30.02
C TRP A 260 -23.02 -11.64 30.97
N LEU A 261 -24.24 -11.36 30.53
CA LEU A 261 -25.31 -10.84 31.38
C LEU A 261 -25.69 -11.81 32.51
N ASP A 262 -25.69 -13.12 32.21
CA ASP A 262 -25.93 -14.18 33.19
C ASP A 262 -24.79 -14.26 34.21
N PHE A 263 -23.55 -14.29 33.73
CA PHE A 263 -22.35 -14.36 34.54
C PHE A 263 -22.17 -13.12 35.45
N ASP A 264 -22.32 -11.90 34.91
CA ASP A 264 -22.18 -10.66 35.69
C ASP A 264 -23.20 -10.63 36.83
N GLY A 265 -24.45 -10.99 36.53
CA GLY A 265 -25.51 -11.06 37.53
C GLY A 265 -25.24 -12.09 38.63
N GLU A 266 -24.76 -13.28 38.28
CA GLU A 266 -24.40 -14.32 39.25
C GLU A 266 -23.20 -13.90 40.12
N LYS A 267 -22.14 -13.34 39.52
CA LYS A 267 -20.95 -12.90 40.24
C LYS A 267 -21.24 -11.76 41.21
N MET A 268 -22.10 -10.80 40.84
CA MET A 268 -22.49 -9.72 41.75
C MET A 268 -23.26 -10.25 42.98
N LYS A 269 -24.17 -11.21 42.78
CA LYS A 269 -24.88 -11.86 43.90
C LYS A 269 -23.92 -12.63 44.81
N LEU A 270 -23.03 -13.44 44.23
CA LEU A 270 -22.05 -14.19 45.00
C LEU A 270 -21.09 -13.27 45.78
N ALA A 271 -20.67 -12.15 45.18
CA ALA A 271 -19.82 -11.18 45.86
C ALA A 271 -20.56 -10.48 47.02
N ALA A 272 -21.81 -10.07 46.82
CA ALA A 272 -22.63 -9.52 47.89
C ALA A 272 -22.78 -10.50 49.06
N GLN A 273 -23.06 -11.77 48.77
CA GLN A 273 -23.16 -12.82 49.77
C GLN A 273 -21.81 -13.07 50.49
N GLY A 274 -20.71 -13.12 49.74
CA GLY A 274 -19.36 -13.24 50.32
C GLY A 274 -19.02 -12.11 51.30
N PHE A 275 -19.42 -10.86 51.01
CA PHE A 275 -19.24 -9.74 51.93
C PHE A 275 -20.14 -9.82 53.18
N ARG A 276 -21.35 -10.39 53.06
CA ARG A 276 -22.20 -10.67 54.23
C ARG A 276 -21.54 -11.71 55.13
N ASP A 277 -21.06 -12.79 54.53
CA ASP A 277 -20.45 -13.93 55.24
C ASP A 277 -19.11 -13.54 55.87
N SER A 278 -18.36 -12.61 55.26
CA SER A 278 -17.10 -12.09 55.80
C SER A 278 -17.26 -11.03 56.90
N GLY A 279 -18.50 -10.69 57.31
CA GLY A 279 -18.77 -9.70 58.36
C GLY A 279 -18.68 -8.24 57.91
N SER A 280 -18.82 -7.96 56.62
CA SER A 280 -18.77 -6.61 56.03
C SER A 280 -20.12 -6.17 55.46
N PRO A 281 -21.15 -5.94 56.30
CA PRO A 281 -22.52 -5.69 55.84
C PRO A 281 -22.68 -4.40 55.05
N GLY A 282 -21.84 -3.38 55.29
CA GLY A 282 -21.86 -2.14 54.52
C GLY A 282 -21.46 -2.34 53.05
N LEU A 283 -20.43 -3.14 52.80
CA LEU A 283 -19.98 -3.48 51.44
C LEU A 283 -21.00 -4.38 50.72
N ALA A 284 -21.62 -5.32 51.45
CA ALA A 284 -22.69 -6.13 50.90
C ALA A 284 -23.90 -5.27 50.46
N SER A 285 -24.32 -4.31 51.29
CA SER A 285 -25.43 -3.41 50.97
C SER A 285 -25.15 -2.54 49.74
N GLU A 286 -23.91 -2.03 49.61
CA GLU A 286 -23.51 -1.25 48.44
C GLU A 286 -23.50 -2.11 47.17
N MET A 287 -22.95 -3.33 47.25
CA MET A 287 -22.92 -4.27 46.12
C MET A 287 -24.33 -4.65 45.64
N GLU A 288 -25.28 -4.78 46.58
CA GLU A 288 -26.68 -5.04 46.26
C GLU A 288 -27.40 -3.85 45.66
N SER A 289 -27.09 -2.63 46.12
CA SER A 289 -27.59 -1.40 45.50
C SER A 289 -27.12 -1.31 44.05
N MET A 290 -25.81 -1.51 43.81
CA MET A 290 -25.23 -1.54 42.47
C MET A 290 -25.83 -2.64 41.60
N TYR A 291 -26.07 -3.83 42.16
CA TYR A 291 -26.74 -4.92 41.45
C TYR A 291 -28.17 -4.51 41.06
N GLY A 292 -28.94 -3.92 41.98
CA GLY A 292 -30.31 -3.47 41.73
C GLY A 292 -30.41 -2.46 40.57
N GLU A 293 -29.48 -1.51 40.48
CA GLU A 293 -29.41 -0.57 39.37
C GLU A 293 -29.10 -1.26 38.03
N ARG A 294 -28.17 -2.22 38.03
CA ARG A 294 -27.77 -2.97 36.82
C ARG A 294 -28.83 -3.95 36.35
N VAL A 295 -29.60 -4.57 37.26
CA VAL A 295 -30.67 -5.50 36.90
C VAL A 295 -31.65 -4.87 35.95
N HIS A 296 -32.07 -3.62 36.19
CA HIS A 296 -33.02 -2.96 35.31
C HIS A 296 -32.51 -2.83 33.87
N VAL A 297 -31.23 -2.48 33.70
CA VAL A 297 -30.58 -2.36 32.40
C VAL A 297 -30.41 -3.75 31.76
N ASN A 298 -29.99 -4.73 32.54
CA ASN A 298 -29.80 -6.10 32.07
C ASN A 298 -31.14 -6.75 31.65
N ASP A 299 -32.22 -6.49 32.38
CA ASP A 299 -33.57 -6.97 32.05
C ASP A 299 -34.07 -6.36 30.74
N PHE A 300 -33.82 -5.07 30.51
CA PHE A 300 -34.09 -4.45 29.22
C PHE A 300 -33.31 -5.17 28.10
N HIS A 301 -32.03 -5.46 28.28
CA HIS A 301 -31.23 -6.20 27.31
C HIS A 301 -31.75 -7.63 27.08
N ARG A 302 -32.17 -8.34 28.13
CA ARG A 302 -32.78 -9.67 28.03
C ARG A 302 -34.05 -9.66 27.18
N VAL A 303 -34.91 -8.65 27.36
CA VAL A 303 -36.12 -8.48 26.53
C VAL A 303 -35.75 -8.24 25.06
N GLN A 304 -34.71 -7.45 24.76
CA GLN A 304 -34.27 -7.25 23.37
C GLN A 304 -33.66 -8.52 22.78
N LEU A 305 -32.85 -9.25 23.55
CA LEU A 305 -32.29 -10.55 23.15
C LEU A 305 -33.39 -11.55 22.83
N GLN A 306 -34.43 -11.61 23.65
CA GLN A 306 -35.59 -12.48 23.41
C GLN A 306 -36.27 -12.16 22.07
N LYS A 307 -36.49 -10.87 21.77
CA LYS A 307 -37.02 -10.45 20.46
C LYS A 307 -36.11 -10.86 19.31
N ILE A 308 -34.78 -10.77 19.50
CA ILE A 308 -33.80 -11.18 18.50
C ILE A 308 -33.90 -12.68 18.23
N TYR A 309 -34.00 -13.50 19.27
CA TYR A 309 -34.20 -14.93 19.12
C TYR A 309 -35.50 -15.22 18.37
N GLU A 310 -36.59 -14.54 18.66
CA GLU A 310 -37.89 -14.74 18.00
C GLU A 310 -37.92 -14.31 16.52
N MET A 311 -36.91 -13.61 16.02
CA MET A 311 -36.88 -13.18 14.63
C MET A 311 -36.83 -14.38 13.65
N PRO A 312 -37.62 -14.36 12.56
CA PRO A 312 -37.70 -15.46 11.59
C PRO A 312 -36.40 -15.71 10.79
N GLY A 313 -35.40 -14.83 10.91
CA GLY A 313 -34.09 -14.96 10.27
C GLY A 313 -32.93 -15.30 11.21
N TYR A 314 -33.19 -15.50 12.51
CA TYR A 314 -32.13 -15.82 13.46
C TYR A 314 -31.72 -17.30 13.34
N THR A 315 -30.44 -17.54 13.06
CA THR A 315 -29.87 -18.88 12.83
C THR A 315 -28.90 -19.34 13.93
N GLY A 316 -28.65 -18.50 14.94
CA GLY A 316 -27.77 -18.83 16.05
C GLY A 316 -28.40 -19.74 17.10
N CYS A 317 -27.59 -20.18 18.07
CA CYS A 317 -28.06 -21.02 19.17
C CYS A 317 -28.95 -20.19 20.11
N ARG A 318 -30.18 -20.67 20.32
CA ARG A 318 -31.07 -20.10 21.33
C ARG A 318 -30.64 -20.60 22.73
N PRO A 319 -30.76 -19.76 23.76
CA PRO A 319 -30.69 -20.23 25.13
C PRO A 319 -31.80 -21.27 25.32
N ILE A 320 -31.46 -22.40 25.94
CA ILE A 320 -32.47 -23.37 26.37
C ILE A 320 -33.28 -22.67 27.47
N GLY A 321 -34.44 -22.13 27.12
CA GLY A 321 -35.40 -21.68 28.13
C GLY A 321 -35.98 -22.91 28.81
N ASP A 322 -35.87 -22.99 30.14
CA ASP A 322 -36.65 -23.79 31.12
C ASP A 322 -37.57 -24.91 30.57
N GLN A 323 -37.04 -25.78 29.71
CA GLN A 323 -37.64 -27.09 29.49
C GLN A 323 -37.12 -27.95 30.63
N VAL A 324 -37.99 -28.11 31.62
CA VAL A 324 -38.00 -29.16 32.66
C VAL A 324 -36.76 -30.04 32.59
N ARG A 325 -35.91 -29.95 33.61
CA ARG A 325 -34.94 -30.99 33.97
C ARG A 325 -35.67 -32.33 34.04
N VAL A 326 -35.82 -33.02 32.91
CA VAL A 326 -35.94 -34.46 32.89
C VAL A 326 -34.53 -34.92 33.16
N MET A 327 -34.27 -35.22 34.44
CA MET A 327 -33.13 -36.01 34.86
C MET A 327 -33.03 -37.20 33.92
N ARG A 328 -32.06 -37.17 33.01
CA ARG A 328 -31.59 -38.37 32.34
C ARG A 328 -30.21 -38.62 32.91
N ASP A 329 -30.17 -39.62 33.78
CA ASP A 329 -28.98 -40.20 34.36
C ASP A 329 -27.91 -40.49 33.30
N GLY A 330 -26.67 -40.20 33.69
CA GLY A 330 -25.50 -40.99 33.33
C GLY A 330 -25.06 -40.95 31.87
N ALA A 331 -24.19 -39.98 31.55
CA ALA A 331 -23.07 -40.22 30.66
C ALA A 331 -21.98 -39.20 30.99
N SER A 332 -20.96 -39.68 31.69
CA SER A 332 -19.65 -39.05 31.82
C SER A 332 -19.01 -39.03 30.44
N ASP A 333 -18.89 -37.85 29.84
CA ASP A 333 -17.94 -37.63 28.75
C ASP A 333 -17.00 -36.50 29.19
N GLU A 334 -15.79 -36.93 29.57
CA GLU A 334 -14.60 -36.09 29.66
C GLU A 334 -14.40 -35.40 28.31
N TYR A 335 -14.42 -34.07 28.32
CA TYR A 335 -13.87 -33.28 27.23
C TYR A 335 -12.53 -32.77 27.71
N GLU A 336 -11.48 -33.37 27.17
CA GLU A 336 -10.10 -32.91 27.27
C GLU A 336 -10.01 -31.46 26.79
N GLU A 337 -9.40 -30.60 27.62
CA GLU A 337 -8.91 -29.30 27.17
C GLU A 337 -7.73 -29.54 26.22
N GLU A 338 -7.99 -29.52 24.92
CA GLU A 338 -6.94 -29.28 23.93
C GLU A 338 -6.67 -27.78 23.85
N ASP A 339 -5.68 -27.35 24.63
CA ASP A 339 -4.88 -26.16 24.34
C ASP A 339 -4.26 -26.33 22.95
N ASN A 340 -4.76 -25.58 21.98
CA ASN A 340 -4.02 -25.22 20.78
C ASN A 340 -4.00 -23.69 20.70
N ASP A 341 -2.97 -23.13 21.34
CA ASP A 341 -2.38 -21.87 20.91
C ASP A 341 -1.72 -22.06 19.52
N ASP A 342 -1.69 -20.96 18.75
CA ASP A 342 -1.10 -20.77 17.41
C ASP A 342 -1.91 -21.38 16.23
N ASP A 343 -2.19 -20.69 15.12
CA ASP A 343 -1.58 -19.51 14.51
C ASP A 343 -2.58 -18.87 13.50
N ASP A 344 -2.35 -17.58 13.28
CA ASP A 344 -2.51 -16.83 12.03
C ASP A 344 -3.90 -16.37 11.52
N SER A 345 -4.11 -15.04 11.49
CA SER A 345 -3.99 -14.27 10.24
C SER A 345 -4.62 -12.86 10.29
N GLU A 346 -3.74 -11.88 10.07
CA GLU A 346 -3.96 -10.66 9.31
C GLU A 346 -4.89 -9.56 9.84
N ALA A 347 -4.47 -8.96 10.96
CA ALA A 347 -4.72 -7.53 11.17
C ALA A 347 -3.74 -6.71 10.30
N PHE A 348 -4.19 -6.35 9.10
CA PHE A 348 -3.51 -5.46 8.15
C PHE A 348 -3.13 -4.11 8.83
N ARG A 349 -1.91 -4.01 9.36
CA ARG A 349 -1.29 -2.76 9.83
C ARG A 349 -0.53 -2.11 8.67
N LEU A 350 -1.24 -1.41 7.79
CA LEU A 350 -0.63 -0.43 6.89
C LEU A 350 -0.69 0.96 7.52
N GLY A 351 0.29 1.26 8.36
CA GLY A 351 0.43 2.58 8.95
C GLY A 351 1.46 2.60 10.07
N ASP A 352 2.72 2.28 9.76
CA ASP A 352 3.91 2.80 10.44
C ASP A 352 5.18 2.22 9.79
N THR A 353 5.55 2.75 8.62
CA THR A 353 6.92 2.62 8.08
C THR A 353 7.21 3.79 7.16
N LEU A 354 7.60 4.93 7.73
CA LEU A 354 8.40 5.98 7.09
C LEU A 354 8.70 7.07 8.12
N ASP A 355 9.51 6.73 9.11
CA ASP A 355 10.37 7.69 9.83
C ASP A 355 11.29 6.91 10.75
N ARG A 356 12.47 6.54 10.23
CA ARG A 356 13.75 6.31 10.93
C ARG A 356 14.76 5.70 9.97
N VAL A 357 15.48 6.56 9.26
CA VAL A 357 16.83 6.26 8.79
C VAL A 357 17.76 7.12 9.63
N PRO A 358 18.62 6.55 10.50
CA PRO A 358 19.76 7.28 11.01
C PRO A 358 20.83 7.32 9.92
N LEU A 359 21.28 8.53 9.63
CA LEU A 359 22.53 8.83 8.97
C LEU A 359 23.68 8.09 9.69
N TYR A 360 24.43 7.27 8.95
CA TYR A 360 25.88 7.20 8.97
C TYR A 360 26.40 6.64 7.64
#